data_AF-A0AAX4HE52-F1
#
_entry.id   AF-A0AAX4HE52-F1
#
_cell.length_a   1.000
_cell.length_b   1.000
_cell.length_c   1.000
_cell.angle_alpha   90.00
_cell.angle_beta   90.00
_cell.angle_gamma   90.00
#
_symmetry.space_group_name_H-M   'P 1'
#
loop_
_entity.id
_entity.type
_entity.pdbx_description
1 polymer ?
#
loop_
_entity_poly.entity_id
_entity_poly.type
_entity_poly.pdbx_seq_one_letter_code
_entity_poly.pdbx_strand_id
1 'polypeptide(L)'
;MPPIYLTPSYILFHYLHTTTYLQPPTSPKMSANEAMAKRSLLAVIADEDSVTGLLLAGVGQVLNEPGKESNFLTVVPGKTTQEEVEQAFDRFTGERDDVAILLINQHIADLIRPRVDSYTNAFPAILEIPSKDHPYDPEKDSILKKVRRLFGE
;
A
#
# COMPACT_ATOMS: atom_id res chain seq x y z
N MET A 1 19.14 22.40 -59.92
CA MET A 1 18.14 21.96 -58.93
C MET A 1 17.51 23.21 -58.32
N PRO A 2 16.20 23.43 -58.43
CA PRO A 2 15.57 24.63 -57.91
C PRO A 2 15.42 24.57 -56.38
N PRO A 3 15.52 25.70 -55.67
CA PRO A 3 15.24 25.77 -54.24
C PRO A 3 13.74 25.57 -53.98
N ILE A 4 13.42 24.70 -53.03
CA ILE A 4 12.05 24.41 -52.60
C ILE A 4 11.61 25.55 -51.68
N TYR A 5 10.77 26.45 -52.19
CA TYR A 5 10.13 27.49 -51.37
C TYR A 5 8.92 26.89 -50.66
N LEU A 6 9.10 26.55 -49.38
CA LEU A 6 7.98 26.20 -48.50
C LEU A 6 7.15 27.45 -48.24
N THR A 7 5.88 27.42 -48.64
CA THR A 7 4.94 28.50 -48.37
C THR A 7 4.67 28.59 -46.86
N PRO A 8 4.38 29.79 -46.31
CA PRO A 8 4.08 29.97 -44.88
C PRO A 8 2.97 29.03 -44.36
N SER A 9 2.04 28.65 -45.23
CA SER A 9 0.95 27.72 -44.94
C SER A 9 1.44 26.30 -44.62
N TYR A 10 2.54 25.85 -45.22
CA TYR A 10 3.08 24.49 -45.00
C TYR A 10 3.84 24.38 -43.68
N ILE A 11 4.52 25.45 -43.28
CA ILE A 11 5.23 25.53 -41.98
C ILE A 11 4.21 25.52 -40.84
N LEU A 12 3.10 26.25 -40.99
CA LEU A 12 2.03 26.28 -39.99
C LEU A 12 1.29 24.93 -39.89
N PHE A 13 1.08 24.23 -41.01
CA PHE A 13 0.45 22.90 -41.00
C PHE A 13 1.32 21.85 -40.30
N HIS A 14 2.64 21.87 -40.51
CA HIS A 14 3.56 20.96 -39.81
C HIS A 14 3.70 21.27 -38.31
N TYR A 15 3.62 22.55 -37.93
CA TYR A 15 3.69 22.98 -36.53
C TYR A 15 2.41 22.63 -35.75
N LEU A 16 1.23 22.75 -36.39
CA LEU A 16 -0.06 22.41 -35.78
C LEU A 16 -0.26 20.91 -35.55
N HIS A 17 0.46 20.04 -36.26
CA HIS A 17 0.39 18.58 -36.05
C HIS A 17 1.43 18.04 -35.06
N THR A 18 2.40 18.84 -34.64
CA THR A 18 3.47 18.41 -33.73
C THR A 18 3.16 18.75 -32.26
N THR A 19 2.22 19.66 -31.99
CA THR A 19 1.88 20.08 -30.61
C THR A 19 0.97 19.10 -29.86
N THR A 20 0.37 18.12 -30.54
CA THR A 20 -0.57 17.16 -29.91
C THR A 20 0.11 16.04 -29.12
N TYR A 21 1.44 15.98 -29.05
CA TYR A 21 2.20 14.83 -28.51
C TYR A 21 3.02 15.13 -27.23
N LEU A 22 2.80 16.26 -26.55
CA LEU A 22 3.50 16.58 -25.29
C LEU A 22 2.54 16.88 -24.13
N GLN A 23 1.49 16.06 -23.97
CA GLN A 23 0.89 15.89 -22.65
C GLN A 23 1.64 14.75 -21.94
N PRO A 24 2.23 14.97 -20.74
CA PRO A 24 2.73 13.85 -19.95
C PRO A 24 1.58 12.86 -19.76
N PRO A 25 1.82 11.54 -19.79
CA PRO A 25 0.76 10.58 -19.52
C PRO A 25 0.23 10.87 -18.12
N THR A 26 -0.96 11.46 -18.03
CA THR A 26 -1.72 11.47 -16.79
C THR A 26 -2.05 10.02 -16.53
N SER A 27 -1.26 9.35 -15.69
CA SER A 27 -1.61 8.04 -15.16
C SER A 27 -3.06 8.12 -14.69
N PRO A 28 -3.98 7.30 -15.21
CA PRO A 28 -5.35 7.34 -14.74
C PRO A 28 -5.29 7.11 -13.24
N LYS A 29 -5.81 8.07 -12.46
CA LYS A 29 -6.06 7.85 -11.04
C LYS A 29 -7.07 6.72 -10.98
N MET A 30 -6.58 5.50 -10.73
CA MET A 30 -7.38 4.28 -10.69
C MET A 30 -8.57 4.51 -9.77
N SER A 31 -9.78 4.16 -10.23
CA SER A 31 -10.97 4.25 -9.39
C SER A 31 -10.79 3.36 -8.15
N ALA A 32 -11.27 3.80 -6.98
CA ALA A 32 -11.19 2.99 -5.75
C ALA A 32 -11.79 1.58 -5.96
N ASN A 33 -12.83 1.45 -6.79
CA ASN A 33 -13.43 0.17 -7.12
C ASN A 33 -12.52 -0.73 -7.98
N GLU A 34 -11.76 -0.17 -8.93
CA GLU A 34 -10.81 -0.93 -9.75
C GLU A 34 -9.58 -1.34 -8.93
N ALA A 35 -9.09 -0.43 -8.08
CA ALA A 35 -8.00 -0.72 -7.16
C ALA A 35 -8.35 -1.83 -6.17
N MET A 36 -9.61 -1.88 -5.72
CA MET A 36 -10.14 -2.91 -4.83
C MET A 36 -10.44 -4.22 -5.57
N ALA A 37 -10.92 -4.18 -6.82
CA ALA A 37 -11.20 -5.38 -7.61
C ALA A 37 -9.93 -6.23 -7.90
N LYS A 38 -8.75 -5.60 -7.94
CA LYS A 38 -7.46 -6.30 -8.09
C LYS A 38 -6.91 -6.85 -6.77
N ARG A 39 -7.41 -6.39 -5.62
CA ARG A 39 -6.91 -6.70 -4.28
C ARG A 39 -7.87 -7.61 -3.56
N SER A 40 -7.49 -8.87 -3.39
CA SER A 40 -8.32 -9.89 -2.72
C SER A 40 -7.72 -10.39 -1.41
N LEU A 41 -6.46 -10.07 -1.12
CA LEU A 41 -5.72 -10.71 -0.05
C LEU A 41 -5.68 -9.88 1.22
N LEU A 42 -5.75 -10.58 2.35
CA LEU A 42 -5.38 -10.03 3.65
C LEU A 42 -3.89 -10.32 3.87
N ALA A 43 -3.14 -9.35 4.35
CA ALA A 43 -1.79 -9.55 4.84
C ALA A 43 -1.74 -9.41 6.36
N VAL A 44 -0.78 -10.05 7.03
CA VAL A 44 -0.70 -10.10 8.50
C VAL A 44 0.72 -9.83 9.00
N ILE A 45 0.89 -8.91 9.94
CA ILE A 45 2.14 -8.75 10.70
C ILE A 45 1.77 -8.86 12.19
N ALA A 46 2.02 -10.01 12.79
CA ALA A 46 1.47 -10.31 14.11
C ALA A 46 2.35 -11.27 14.91
N ASP A 47 2.09 -11.38 16.21
CA ASP A 47 2.70 -12.41 17.06
C ASP A 47 2.25 -13.82 16.68
N GLU A 48 2.95 -14.83 17.20
CA GLU A 48 2.73 -16.25 16.87
C GLU A 48 1.30 -16.71 17.11
N ASP A 49 0.70 -16.31 18.24
CA ASP A 49 -0.68 -16.67 18.61
C ASP A 49 -1.68 -16.04 17.62
N SER A 50 -1.50 -14.76 17.27
CA SER A 50 -2.38 -14.04 16.33
C SER A 50 -2.26 -14.58 14.90
N VAL A 51 -1.03 -14.81 14.42
CA VAL A 51 -0.79 -15.40 13.09
C VAL A 51 -1.43 -16.78 13.02
N THR A 52 -1.21 -17.62 14.03
CA THR A 52 -1.80 -18.97 14.07
C THR A 52 -3.31 -18.93 13.98
N GLY A 53 -3.98 -18.06 14.76
CA GLY A 53 -5.44 -17.90 14.71
C GLY A 53 -5.95 -17.48 13.32
N LEU A 54 -5.26 -16.54 12.67
CA LEU A 54 -5.63 -16.04 11.34
C LEU A 54 -5.37 -17.07 10.23
N LEU A 55 -4.27 -17.83 10.32
CA LEU A 55 -4.00 -18.93 9.40
C LEU A 55 -5.07 -20.02 9.50
N LEU A 56 -5.50 -20.37 10.72
CA LEU A 56 -6.60 -21.31 10.95
C LEU A 56 -7.94 -20.81 10.41
N ALA A 57 -8.15 -19.50 10.38
CA ALA A 57 -9.31 -18.86 9.76
C ALA A 57 -9.26 -18.85 8.21
N GLY A 58 -8.18 -19.35 7.61
CA GLY A 58 -8.02 -19.46 6.15
C GLY A 58 -7.41 -18.22 5.49
N VAL A 59 -6.81 -17.30 6.27
CA VAL A 59 -6.16 -16.09 5.73
C VAL A 59 -4.83 -16.38 5.05
N GLY A 60 -4.14 -17.44 5.48
CA GLY A 60 -2.80 -17.78 4.98
C GLY A 60 -2.77 -18.18 3.51
N GLN A 61 -1.97 -17.49 2.71
CA GLN A 61 -1.66 -17.87 1.35
C GLN A 61 -0.15 -17.85 1.11
N VAL A 62 0.34 -18.95 0.56
CA VAL A 62 1.72 -19.12 0.11
C VAL A 62 1.68 -19.23 -1.41
N LEU A 63 2.23 -18.24 -2.11
CA LEU A 63 2.31 -18.25 -3.58
C LEU A 63 3.70 -18.70 -4.00
N ASN A 64 3.80 -19.54 -5.02
CA ASN A 64 5.09 -19.99 -5.58
C ASN A 64 5.70 -18.96 -6.54
N GLU A 65 5.47 -17.67 -6.29
CA GLU A 65 6.00 -16.55 -7.08
C GLU A 65 7.06 -15.81 -6.25
N PRO A 66 8.27 -15.56 -6.81
CA PRO A 66 9.32 -14.83 -6.10
C PRO A 66 8.83 -13.48 -5.56
N GLY A 67 8.99 -13.24 -4.26
CA GLY A 67 8.54 -12.00 -3.59
C GLY A 67 7.07 -12.00 -3.10
N LYS A 68 6.25 -12.98 -3.53
CA LYS A 68 4.87 -13.18 -3.04
C LYS A 68 4.71 -14.44 -2.17
N GLU A 69 5.83 -15.01 -1.74
CA GLU A 69 5.93 -16.29 -1.03
C GLU A 69 5.00 -16.43 0.17
N SER A 70 4.78 -15.37 0.95
CA SER A 70 3.80 -15.35 2.03
C SER A 70 3.09 -14.00 2.13
N ASN A 71 1.85 -14.02 2.61
CA ASN A 71 1.08 -12.84 3.02
C ASN A 71 1.14 -12.58 4.53
N PHE A 72 2.09 -13.16 5.26
CA PHE A 72 2.24 -12.91 6.69
C PHE A 72 3.69 -12.85 7.16
N LEU A 73 3.93 -12.11 8.23
CA LEU A 73 5.14 -12.11 9.03
C LEU A 73 4.77 -12.44 10.48
N THR A 74 5.40 -13.49 11.01
CA THR A 74 5.33 -13.82 12.44
C THR A 74 6.43 -13.07 13.18
N VAL A 75 6.04 -12.21 14.12
CA VAL A 75 6.97 -11.44 14.94
C VAL A 75 7.23 -12.19 16.23
N VAL A 76 8.48 -12.61 16.42
CA VAL A 76 8.92 -13.34 17.63
C VAL A 76 9.86 -12.44 18.43
N PRO A 77 9.53 -12.13 19.71
CA PRO A 77 10.38 -11.28 20.55
C PRO A 77 11.83 -11.80 20.63
N GLY A 78 12.79 -10.90 20.41
CA GLY A 78 14.22 -11.20 20.46
C GLY A 78 14.78 -11.97 19.26
N LYS A 79 13.93 -12.37 18.30
CA LYS A 79 14.36 -12.96 17.03
C LYS A 79 14.06 -12.05 15.85
N THR A 80 12.84 -11.53 15.77
CA THR A 80 12.42 -10.60 14.74
C THR A 80 12.83 -9.19 15.14
N THR A 81 13.57 -8.54 14.25
CA THR A 81 14.07 -7.17 14.40
C THR A 81 13.03 -6.16 13.94
N GLN A 82 13.16 -4.92 14.42
CA GLN A 82 12.32 -3.82 13.93
C GLN A 82 12.50 -3.62 12.40
N GLU A 83 13.73 -3.77 11.90
CA GLU A 83 14.02 -3.62 10.46
C GLU A 83 13.24 -4.63 9.61
N GLU A 84 13.14 -5.89 10.04
CA GLU A 84 12.33 -6.90 9.34
C GLU A 84 10.84 -6.55 9.34
N VAL A 85 10.33 -5.96 10.42
CA VAL A 85 8.94 -5.47 10.49
C VAL A 85 8.72 -4.31 9.50
N GLU A 86 9.68 -3.38 9.42
CA GLU A 86 9.63 -2.27 8.46
C GLU A 86 9.65 -2.75 7.01
N GLN A 87 10.55 -3.68 6.69
CA GLN A 87 10.65 -4.29 5.36
C GLN A 87 9.37 -5.03 4.99
N ALA A 88 8.78 -5.78 5.91
CA ALA A 88 7.50 -6.47 5.67
C ALA A 88 6.34 -5.48 5.46
N PHE A 89 6.31 -4.38 6.23
CA PHE A 89 5.33 -3.32 6.06
C PHE A 89 5.45 -2.69 4.66
N ASP A 90 6.66 -2.35 4.22
CA ASP A 90 6.89 -1.79 2.88
C ASP A 90 6.49 -2.76 1.77
N ARG A 91 6.85 -4.03 1.92
CA ARG A 91 6.48 -5.07 0.96
C ARG A 91 4.97 -5.18 0.80
N PHE A 92 4.23 -5.23 1.91
CA PHE A 92 2.77 -5.38 1.87
C PHE A 92 2.04 -4.11 1.44
N THR A 93 2.63 -2.92 1.64
CA THR A 93 1.96 -1.65 1.37
C THR A 93 2.37 -0.98 0.06
N GLY A 94 3.57 -1.27 -0.45
CA GLY A 94 4.16 -0.64 -1.63
C GLY A 94 4.46 -1.61 -2.78
N GLU A 95 4.99 -2.78 -2.49
CA GLU A 95 5.44 -3.73 -3.53
C GLU A 95 4.32 -4.66 -4.01
N ARG A 96 3.36 -4.98 -3.13
CA ARG A 96 2.23 -5.86 -3.44
C ARG A 96 0.98 -5.09 -3.85
N ASP A 97 0.43 -5.48 -5.01
CA ASP A 97 -0.78 -4.89 -5.58
C ASP A 97 -2.06 -5.73 -5.39
N ASP A 98 -1.93 -6.88 -4.73
CA ASP A 98 -2.98 -7.87 -4.46
C ASP A 98 -3.48 -7.83 -3.00
N VAL A 99 -2.83 -7.08 -2.12
CA VAL A 99 -3.21 -6.91 -0.71
C VAL A 99 -4.27 -5.82 -0.57
N ALA A 100 -5.43 -6.16 -0.03
CA ALA A 100 -6.54 -5.25 0.25
C ALA A 100 -6.44 -4.65 1.65
N ILE A 101 -6.12 -5.47 2.65
CA ILE A 101 -6.07 -5.10 4.06
C ILE A 101 -4.81 -5.70 4.68
N LEU A 102 -4.08 -4.89 5.43
CA LEU A 102 -2.97 -5.31 6.28
C LEU A 102 -3.41 -5.30 7.74
N LEU A 103 -3.49 -6.47 8.35
CA LEU A 103 -3.69 -6.65 9.78
C LEU A 103 -2.34 -6.56 10.48
N ILE A 104 -2.23 -5.71 11.50
CA ILE A 104 -1.01 -5.59 12.30
C ILE A 104 -1.37 -5.54 13.79
N ASN A 105 -0.65 -6.25 14.66
CA ASN A 105 -0.92 -6.04 16.10
C ASN A 105 -0.49 -4.63 16.50
N GLN A 106 -1.31 -3.96 17.31
CA GLN A 106 -1.05 -2.57 17.72
C GLN A 106 0.32 -2.39 18.40
N HIS A 107 0.72 -3.34 19.26
CA HIS A 107 2.03 -3.29 19.93
C HIS A 107 3.21 -3.44 18.96
N ILE A 108 3.02 -4.10 17.80
CA ILE A 108 4.02 -4.20 16.74
C ILE A 108 4.01 -2.93 15.88
N ALA A 109 2.83 -2.37 15.60
CA ALA A 109 2.69 -1.10 14.91
C ALA A 109 3.39 0.05 15.68
N ASP A 110 3.41 -0.01 17.02
CA ASP A 110 4.15 0.92 17.87
C ASP A 110 5.67 0.90 17.59
N LEU A 111 6.25 -0.24 17.21
CA LEU A 111 7.68 -0.36 16.86
C LEU A 111 8.03 0.45 15.61
N ILE A 112 7.09 0.58 14.68
CA ILE A 112 7.27 1.23 13.38
C ILE A 112 6.32 2.43 13.21
N ARG A 113 5.91 3.04 14.33
CA ARG A 113 4.87 4.08 14.37
C ARG A 113 5.06 5.21 13.34
N PRO A 114 6.28 5.74 13.11
CA PRO A 114 6.50 6.76 12.09
C PRO A 114 6.08 6.32 10.67
N ARG A 115 6.33 5.05 10.30
CA ARG A 115 5.95 4.51 8.99
C ARG A 115 4.44 4.36 8.87
N VAL A 116 3.78 3.80 9.88
CA VAL A 116 2.31 3.62 9.91
C VAL A 116 1.59 4.97 9.82
N ASP A 117 2.03 5.96 10.60
CA ASP A 117 1.41 7.29 10.61
C ASP A 117 1.64 8.06 9.30
N SER A 118 2.80 7.86 8.66
CA SER A 118 3.13 8.45 7.35
C SER A 118 2.36 7.82 6.18
N TYR A 119 1.74 6.65 6.39
CA TYR A 119 1.00 5.95 5.35
C TYR A 119 -0.37 6.61 5.11
N THR A 120 -0.54 7.13 3.89
CA THR A 120 -1.75 7.87 3.47
C THR A 120 -2.47 7.24 2.28
N ASN A 121 -1.91 6.18 1.69
CA ASN A 121 -2.55 5.52 0.56
C ASN A 121 -3.85 4.84 1.01
N ALA A 122 -4.85 4.81 0.13
CA ALA A 122 -6.13 4.19 0.44
C ALA A 122 -6.04 2.65 0.53
N PHE A 123 -5.10 2.05 -0.19
CA PHE A 123 -4.92 0.60 -0.26
C PHE A 123 -3.44 0.18 -0.20
N PRO A 124 -3.11 -0.88 0.55
CA PRO A 124 -4.01 -1.61 1.46
C PRO A 124 -4.50 -0.77 2.66
N ALA A 125 -5.70 -1.08 3.16
CA ALA A 125 -6.17 -0.53 4.43
C ALA A 125 -5.38 -1.14 5.59
N ILE A 126 -4.85 -0.33 6.50
CA ILE A 126 -4.13 -0.81 7.68
C ILE A 126 -5.10 -0.89 8.84
N LEU A 127 -5.17 -2.06 9.48
CA LEU A 127 -6.02 -2.29 10.65
C LEU A 127 -5.17 -2.80 11.82
N GLU A 128 -5.10 -1.98 12.87
CA GLU A 128 -4.43 -2.32 14.12
C GLU A 128 -5.35 -3.22 14.97
N ILE A 129 -4.89 -4.42 15.32
CA ILE A 129 -5.64 -5.39 16.13
C ILE A 129 -4.96 -5.62 17.49
N PRO A 130 -5.71 -5.96 18.55
CA PRO A 130 -5.11 -6.42 19.81
C PRO A 130 -4.32 -7.71 19.59
N SER A 131 -3.52 -8.08 20.59
CA SER A 131 -2.97 -9.43 20.71
C SER A 131 -3.35 -10.03 22.06
N LYS A 132 -3.02 -11.31 22.26
CA LYS A 132 -3.41 -12.06 23.47
C LYS A 132 -2.93 -11.38 24.75
N ASP A 133 -1.69 -10.91 24.75
CA ASP A 133 -1.03 -10.30 25.92
C ASP A 133 -1.07 -8.76 25.90
N HIS A 134 -1.45 -8.16 24.76
CA HIS A 134 -1.44 -6.71 24.55
C HIS A 134 -2.85 -6.23 24.14
N PRO A 135 -3.65 -5.74 25.11
CA PRO A 135 -4.98 -5.22 24.82
C PRO A 135 -4.92 -3.98 23.94
N TYR A 136 -6.01 -3.72 23.22
CA TYR A 136 -6.12 -2.57 22.33
C TYR A 136 -6.26 -1.26 23.11
N ASP A 137 -5.45 -0.27 22.75
CA ASP A 137 -5.49 1.10 23.23
C ASP A 137 -6.02 2.05 22.12
N PRO A 138 -7.24 2.58 22.25
CA PRO A 138 -7.83 3.50 21.27
C PRO A 138 -7.05 4.80 21.08
N GLU A 139 -6.25 5.23 22.06
CA GLU A 139 -5.50 6.48 21.98
C GLU A 139 -4.28 6.37 21.07
N LYS A 140 -3.86 5.15 20.72
CA LYS A 140 -2.71 4.90 19.85
C LYS A 140 -3.07 4.72 18.38
N ASP A 141 -4.29 4.31 18.10
CA ASP A 141 -4.77 3.96 16.76
C ASP A 141 -4.81 5.17 15.81
N SER A 142 -4.12 5.01 14.68
CA SER A 142 -3.97 6.06 13.66
C SER A 142 -5.28 6.39 12.92
N ILE A 143 -6.19 5.43 12.74
CA ILE A 143 -7.50 5.63 12.12
C ILE A 143 -8.42 6.37 13.08
N LEU A 144 -8.50 5.94 14.35
CA LEU A 144 -9.33 6.63 15.34
C LEU A 144 -8.87 8.08 15.55
N LYS A 145 -7.56 8.34 15.57
CA LYS A 145 -7.01 9.71 15.59
C LYS A 145 -7.46 10.53 14.39
N LYS A 146 -7.42 9.96 13.18
CA LYS A 146 -7.88 10.62 11.95
C LYS A 146 -9.38 10.93 12.02
N VAL A 147 -10.18 9.99 12.54
CA VAL A 147 -11.63 10.15 12.73
C VAL A 147 -11.93 11.26 13.75
N ARG A 148 -11.31 11.25 14.93
CA ARG A 148 -11.52 12.28 15.96
C ARG A 148 -11.18 13.69 15.44
N ARG A 149 -10.08 13.83 14.70
CA ARG A 149 -9.72 15.10 14.03
C ARG A 149 -10.78 15.58 13.04
N LEU A 150 -11.45 14.67 12.32
CA LEU A 150 -12.54 15.02 11.41
C LEU A 150 -13.82 15.45 12.15
N PHE A 151 -14.04 14.94 13.36
CA PHE A 151 -15.20 15.26 14.20
C PHE A 151 -14.94 16.41 15.20
N GLY A 152 -13.73 16.98 15.24
CA GLY A 152 -13.43 18.19 16.01
C GLY A 152 -13.18 17.96 17.51
N GLU A 153 -12.79 16.75 17.91
CA GLU A 153 -12.28 16.42 19.25
C GLU A 153 -10.75 16.32 19.27
#